data_AF-A0A753EKC8-F1
#
_entry.id   AF-A0A753EKC8-F1
#
_cell.length_a   1.000
_cell.length_b   1.000
_cell.length_c   1.000
_cell.angle_alpha   90.00
_cell.angle_beta   90.00
_cell.angle_gamma   90.00
#
_symmetry.space_group_name_H-M   'P 1'
#
loop_
_entity.id
_entity.type
_entity.pdbx_description
1 polymer ?
#
loop_
_entity_poly.entity_id
_entity_poly.type
_entity_poly.pdbx_seq_one_letter_code
_entity_poly.pdbx_strand_id
1 'polypeptide(L)' 'AQIKANDVNSTFYTTEINVYPVDGRIDVRGVLKMWIGNSRPSTEIKTYRLRLKYTGGFTRIGRFYEVTNEK' A
#
# COMPACT_ATOMS: atom_id res chain seq x y z
N ALA A 1 -19.50 7.31 29.43
CA ALA A 1 -18.63 6.27 28.84
C ALA A 1 -17.47 6.97 28.14
N GLN A 2 -16.23 6.76 28.58
CA GLN A 2 -15.07 7.32 27.90
C GLN A 2 -14.82 6.47 26.65
N ILE A 3 -14.98 7.05 25.47
CA ILE A 3 -14.48 6.43 24.23
C ILE A 3 -12.97 6.36 24.43
N LYS A 4 -12.41 5.16 24.64
CA LYS A 4 -10.96 4.98 24.51
C LYS A 4 -10.63 5.47 23.11
N ALA A 5 -9.90 6.58 23.00
CA ALA A 5 -9.30 6.98 21.74
C ALA A 5 -8.43 5.79 21.32
N ASN A 6 -8.93 5.02 20.36
CA ASN A 6 -8.20 3.90 19.81
C ASN A 6 -7.20 4.56 18.86
N ASP A 7 -6.11 5.10 19.41
CA ASP A 7 -5.06 5.77 18.67
C ASP A 7 -4.31 4.71 17.86
N VAL A 8 -4.93 4.34 16.74
CA VAL A 8 -4.36 3.44 15.75
C VAL A 8 -3.45 4.28 14.88
N ASN A 9 -2.14 4.09 15.06
CA ASN A 9 -1.15 4.68 14.18
C ASN A 9 -0.67 3.63 13.19
N SER A 10 -0.40 4.03 11.95
CA SER A 10 0.17 3.16 10.94
C SER A 10 1.23 3.88 10.12
N THR A 11 2.27 3.15 9.71
CA THR A 11 3.30 3.65 8.82
C THR A 11 3.72 2.55 7.86
N PHE A 12 3.79 2.91 6.58
CA PHE A 12 4.26 2.02 5.53
C PHE A 12 5.69 2.38 5.14
N TYR A 13 6.61 1.44 5.34
CA TYR A 13 8.01 1.58 4.96
C TYR A 13 8.24 0.85 3.64
N THR A 14 8.38 1.60 2.55
CA THR A 14 8.68 1.05 1.23
C THR A 14 10.03 0.35 1.25
N THR A 15 10.07 -0.89 0.77
CA THR A 15 11.31 -1.69 0.65
C THR A 15 11.72 -1.89 -0.80
N GLU A 16 10.76 -1.88 -1.73
CA GLU A 16 11.00 -2.21 -3.13
C GLU A 16 9.94 -1.54 -4.03
N ILE A 17 10.39 -1.03 -5.18
CA ILE A 17 9.52 -0.47 -6.23
C ILE A 17 9.89 -1.15 -7.54
N ASN A 18 8.98 -1.94 -8.08
CA ASN A 18 9.12 -2.61 -9.36
C ASN A 18 8.27 -1.91 -10.42
N VAL A 19 8.89 -1.46 -11.50
CA VAL A 19 8.23 -0.76 -12.60
C VAL A 19 8.20 -1.66 -13.82
N TYR A 20 7.00 -1.86 -14.37
CA TYR A 20 6.74 -2.64 -15.59
C TYR A 20 6.08 -1.70 -16.62
N PRO A 21 6.87 -0.96 -17.42
CA PRO A 21 6.35 0.09 -18.29
C PRO A 21 5.39 -0.44 -19.36
N VAL A 22 5.71 -1.60 -19.94
CA VAL A 22 4.91 -2.25 -20.99
C VAL A 22 3.50 -2.60 -20.48
N ASP A 23 3.40 -3.00 -19.21
CA ASP A 23 2.13 -3.36 -18.56
C ASP A 23 1.41 -2.15 -17.93
N GLY A 24 2.00 -0.96 -18.01
CA GLY A 24 1.54 0.23 -17.29
C GLY A 24 1.38 -0.05 -15.79
N ARG A 25 2.32 -0.79 -15.18
CA ARG A 25 2.17 -1.33 -13.83
C ARG A 25 3.35 -0.97 -12.96
N ILE A 26 3.07 -0.55 -11.73
CA ILE A 26 4.07 -0.30 -10.70
C ILE A 26 3.64 -1.08 -9.46
N ASP A 27 4.53 -1.92 -8.94
CA ASP A 27 4.32 -2.66 -7.72
C ASP A 27 5.21 -2.07 -6.63
N VAL A 28 4.59 -1.62 -5.54
CA VAL A 28 5.25 -1.05 -4.37
C VAL A 28 5.11 -2.04 -3.22
N ARG A 29 6.23 -2.64 -2.83
CA ARG A 29 6.29 -3.57 -1.70
C ARG A 29 6.93 -2.88 -0.50
N GLY A 30 6.43 -3.20 0.67
CA GLY A 30 6.94 -2.62 1.90
C GLY A 30 6.39 -3.28 3.15
N VAL A 31 6.81 -2.73 4.27
CA VAL A 31 6.45 -3.19 5.60
C VAL A 31 5.47 -2.20 6.21
N LEU A 32 4.23 -2.65 6.43
CA LEU A 32 3.22 -1.94 7.18
C LEU A 32 3.44 -2.21 8.68
N LYS A 33 3.73 -1.17 9.45
CA LYS A 33 3.72 -1.22 10.91
C LYS A 33 2.47 -0.53 11.44
N MET A 34 1.77 -1.19 12.35
CA MET A 34 0.59 -0.63 13.02
C MET A 34 0.76 -0.73 14.53
N TRP A 35 0.42 0.33 15.25
CA TRP A 35 0.43 0.40 16.71
C TRP A 35 -0.95 0.79 17.22
N ILE A 36 -1.41 0.14 18.27
CA ILE A 36 -2.62 0.53 18.99
C ILE A 36 -2.15 1.09 20.34
N GLY A 37 -2.14 2.41 20.48
CA GLY A 37 -1.52 3.08 21.64
C GLY A 37 -0.03 2.71 21.82
N ASN A 38 0.38 2.38 23.04
CA ASN A 38 1.77 1.99 23.37
C ASN A 38 2.08 0.49 23.17
N SER A 39 1.24 -0.26 22.45
CA SER A 39 1.46 -1.68 22.19
C SER A 39 2.64 -1.93 21.23
N ARG A 40 3.20 -3.14 21.26
CA ARG A 40 4.20 -3.55 20.27
C ARG A 40 3.56 -3.52 18.87
N PRO A 41 4.25 -2.98 17.85
CA PRO A 41 3.68 -2.90 16.52
C PRO A 41 3.39 -4.27 15.93
N SER A 42 2.21 -4.43 15.33
CA SER A 42 2.05 -5.48 14.32
C SER A 42 2.82 -5.06 13.06
N THR A 43 3.41 -6.04 12.39
CA THR A 43 4.25 -5.83 11.21
C THR A 43 3.79 -6.78 10.12
N GLU A 44 3.39 -6.23 8.97
CA GLU A 44 2.90 -7.00 7.83
C GLU A 44 3.66 -6.59 6.56
N ILE A 45 4.02 -7.56 5.73
CA ILE A 45 4.53 -7.28 4.38
C ILE A 45 3.33 -7.08 3.47
N LYS A 46 3.23 -5.90 2.87
CA LYS A 46 2.17 -5.54 1.93
C LYS A 46 2.77 -5.20 0.57
N THR A 47 2.00 -5.52 -0.48
CA THR A 47 2.33 -5.12 -1.85
C THR A 47 1.13 -4.38 -2.42
N TYR A 48 1.34 -3.15 -2.87
CA TYR A 48 0.33 -2.35 -3.55
C TYR A 48 0.68 -2.25 -5.02
N ARG A 49 -0.33 -2.28 -5.89
CA ARG A 49 -0.19 -2.16 -7.33
C ARG A 49 -0.88 -0.92 -7.83
N LEU A 50 -0.12 -0.10 -8.54
CA LEU A 50 -0.59 1.04 -9.31
C LEU A 50 -0.65 0.64 -10.79
N ARG A 51 -1.85 0.66 -11.37
CA ARG A 51 -2.08 0.54 -12.81
C ARG A 51 -2.26 1.91 -13.40
N LEU A 52 -1.46 2.21 -14.42
CA LEU A 52 -1.51 3.41 -15.22
C LEU A 52 -2.27 3.12 -16.51
N LYS A 53 -3.10 4.07 -16.93
CA LYS A 53 -3.80 4.04 -18.21
C LYS A 53 -3.31 5.21 -19.05
N TYR A 54 -2.84 4.90 -20.26
CA TYR A 54 -2.49 5.92 -21.24
C TYR A 54 -3.64 6.09 -22.22
N THR A 55 -4.18 7.31 -22.34
CA THR A 55 -5.24 7.60 -23.32
C THR A 55 -5.13 9.06 -23.76
N GLY A 56 -5.02 9.26 -25.08
CA GLY A 56 -5.01 10.58 -25.70
C GLY A 56 -3.82 11.46 -25.29
N GLY A 57 -2.62 10.88 -25.14
CA GLY A 57 -1.43 11.65 -24.74
C GLY A 57 -1.22 11.79 -23.23
N PHE A 58 -2.20 11.37 -22.41
CA PHE A 58 -2.17 11.54 -20.96
C PHE A 58 -2.07 10.20 -20.23
N THR A 59 -1.14 10.12 -19.29
CA THR A 59 -1.06 9.04 -18.31
C THR A 59 -1.94 9.36 -17.11
N ARG A 60 -2.85 8.46 -16.77
CA ARG A 60 -3.74 8.56 -15.61
C ARG A 60 -3.57 7.36 -14.70
N ILE A 61 -3.88 7.54 -13.42
CA ILE A 61 -4.06 6.42 -12.50
C ILE A 61 -5.35 5.70 -12.91
N GLY A 62 -5.22 4.46 -13.38
CA GLY A 62 -6.34 3.60 -13.69
C GLY A 62 -6.86 2.86 -12.47
N ARG A 63 -5.96 2.31 -11.65
CA ARG A 63 -6.32 1.63 -10.39
C ARG A 63 -5.16 1.64 -9.41
N PHE A 64 -5.47 1.74 -8.12
CA PHE A 64 -4.53 1.50 -7.04
C PHE A 64 -5.15 0.50 -6.06
N TYR A 65 -4.48 -0.62 -5.79
CA TYR A 65 -5.05 -1.70 -4.97
C TYR A 65 -3.97 -2.54 -4.29
N GLU A 66 -4.30 -3.15 -3.15
CA GLU A 66 -3.47 -4.16 -2.50
C GLU A 66 -3.48 -5.45 -3.33
N VAL A 67 -2.30 -6.02 -3.57
CA VAL A 67 -2.16 -7.33 -4.21
C VAL A 67 -2.36 -8.40 -3.14
N THR A 68 -3.56 -8.95 -3.07
CA THR A 68 -3.84 -10.15 -2.31
C THR A 68 -3.41 -11.36 -3.14
N ASN A 69 -2.49 -12.17 -2.61
CA ASN A 69 -2.24 -13.50 -3.18
C ASN A 69 -3.39 -14.40 -2.69
N GLU A 70 -4.52 -14.38 -3.40
CA GLU A 70 -5.54 -15.41 -3.25
C GLU A 70 -4.93 -16.71 -3.80
N LYS A 71 -4.45 -17.55 -2.90
CA LYS A 71 -4.20 -18.96 -3.20
C LYS A 71 -5.52 -19.72 -3.17
#